data_AF-A0A662CPX5-F1
#
_entry.id   AF-A0A662CPX5-F1
#
_cell.length_a   1.000
_cell.length_b   1.000
_cell.length_c   1.000
_cell.angle_alpha   90.00
_cell.angle_beta   90.00
_cell.angle_gamma   90.00
#
_symmetry.space_group_name_H-M   'P 1'
#
loop_
_entity.id
_entity.type
_entity.pdbx_description
1 polymer ?
#
loop_
_entity_poly.entity_id
_entity_poly.type
_entity_poly.pdbx_seq_one_letter_code
_entity_poly.pdbx_strand_id
1 'polypeptide(L)'
;MKRVSILGSTGSIGRNTLEVLRHHRKKYQVLGLVAGQNVELLLAQAREFKPKYVSLKTNQAAEMFMSQTPDPHLEVLVGEAGASQIASLPENDIVVSAITGIEGLKPTLAALQAGKRVALANKESMVVAGPFIQAQARRSGAEIIPVDSEHSGIYQCLRKERPTDVRKVILTASGGPFFQYSSEQLATVTLEEALRHPRWKMGKKISVDSATLMNKGLELLEARWLFNLTPEQLGILVHPQSLVHSLVELKDGTLLAQLSPTDMKIPIQYALTAPYRQEANWPSLDLSQIQKLEFYEVDTSKFPLINLARQALSEELSFAVALNGANEEVVQAFLRKKIRFIDLAPLIFEVMERHRSQAIGSLEEIFEVDRQTRELTRRLINQWVMKGKKR
;
A
#
# COMPACT_ATOMS: atom_id res chain seq x y z
N MET A 1 20.92 -8.00 17.77
CA MET A 1 20.17 -6.77 17.42
C MET A 1 19.90 -6.82 15.94
N LYS A 2 18.63 -6.70 15.51
CA LYS A 2 18.26 -6.72 14.08
C LYS A 2 18.44 -5.34 13.45
N ARG A 3 18.94 -5.28 12.23
CA ARG A 3 19.14 -4.05 11.45
C ARG A 3 18.01 -3.86 10.46
N VAL A 4 17.44 -2.65 10.46
CA VAL A 4 16.25 -2.31 9.69
C VAL A 4 16.54 -1.12 8.78
N SER A 5 16.27 -1.28 7.48
CA SER A 5 16.20 -0.15 6.55
C SER A 5 14.75 0.19 6.22
N ILE A 6 14.44 1.48 6.14
CA ILE A 6 13.07 1.97 5.92
C ILE A 6 13.00 2.74 4.60
N LEU A 7 12.33 2.14 3.62
CA LEU A 7 12.09 2.74 2.32
C LEU A 7 10.85 3.63 2.41
N GLY A 8 10.99 4.95 2.39
CA GLY A 8 9.87 5.88 2.61
C GLY A 8 9.67 6.30 4.07
N SER A 9 10.77 6.56 4.78
CA SER A 9 10.84 6.91 6.20
C SER A 9 10.01 8.14 6.61
N THR A 10 9.87 9.12 5.71
CA THR A 10 9.11 10.36 5.97
C THR A 10 7.60 10.22 5.70
N GLY A 11 7.15 9.08 5.16
CA GLY A 11 5.74 8.77 4.94
C GLY A 11 5.02 8.35 6.23
N SER A 12 3.71 8.07 6.13
CA SER A 12 2.91 7.64 7.28
C SER A 12 3.44 6.34 7.90
N ILE A 13 3.65 5.31 7.07
CA ILE A 13 4.19 4.01 7.50
C ILE A 13 5.62 4.14 8.02
N GLY A 14 6.48 4.92 7.35
CA GLY A 14 7.85 5.15 7.80
C GLY A 14 7.93 5.77 9.19
N ARG A 15 7.11 6.81 9.45
CA ARG A 15 7.03 7.45 10.79
C ARG A 15 6.50 6.49 11.85
N ASN A 16 5.44 5.74 11.57
CA ASN A 16 4.91 4.73 12.49
C ASN A 16 5.93 3.61 12.75
N THR A 17 6.70 3.22 11.74
CA THR A 17 7.79 2.25 11.88
C THR A 17 8.85 2.77 12.84
N LEU A 18 9.31 4.01 12.67
CA LEU A 18 10.27 4.63 13.58
C LEU A 18 9.71 4.74 15.01
N GLU A 19 8.41 4.97 15.18
CA GLU A 19 7.76 4.94 16.49
C GLU A 19 7.82 3.55 17.13
N VAL A 20 7.49 2.48 16.38
CA VAL A 20 7.63 1.10 16.85
C VAL A 20 9.09 0.78 17.20
N LEU A 21 10.05 1.17 16.34
CA LEU A 21 11.48 0.94 16.59
C LEU A 21 11.99 1.71 17.81
N ARG A 22 11.46 2.91 18.09
CA ARG A 22 11.78 3.68 19.31
C ARG A 22 11.44 2.90 20.58
N HIS A 23 10.34 2.16 20.57
CA HIS A 23 9.90 1.32 21.70
C HIS A 23 10.75 0.06 21.84
N HIS A 24 11.43 -0.37 20.77
CA HIS A 24 12.24 -1.58 20.75
C HIS A 24 13.73 -1.33 20.44
N ARG A 25 14.28 -0.17 20.85
CA ARG A 25 15.68 0.24 20.59
C ARG A 25 16.74 -0.77 21.04
N LYS A 26 16.47 -1.60 22.05
CA LYS A 26 17.39 -2.67 22.50
C LYS A 26 17.46 -3.85 21.51
N LYS A 27 16.44 -4.02 20.67
CA LYS A 27 16.30 -5.16 19.75
C LYS A 27 16.60 -4.78 18.31
N TYR A 28 16.37 -3.51 17.94
CA TYR A 28 16.51 -3.03 16.57
C TYR A 28 17.44 -1.82 16.44
N GLN A 29 18.17 -1.78 15.33
CA GLN A 29 18.97 -0.65 14.89
C GLN A 29 18.48 -0.20 13.52
N VAL A 30 18.28 1.10 13.33
CA VAL A 30 18.01 1.68 12.01
C VAL A 30 19.33 1.75 11.25
N LEU A 31 19.41 1.06 10.12
CA LEU A 31 20.60 1.04 9.26
C LEU A 31 20.51 2.10 8.17
N GLY A 32 19.38 2.17 7.47
CA GLY A 32 19.19 3.04 6.33
C GLY A 32 17.81 3.73 6.33
N LEU A 33 17.77 4.99 5.91
CA LEU A 33 16.54 5.76 5.71
C LEU A 33 16.45 6.27 4.28
N VAL A 34 15.40 5.90 3.55
CA VAL A 34 15.10 6.47 2.24
C VAL A 34 13.93 7.45 2.36
N ALA A 35 14.03 8.60 1.72
CA ALA A 35 12.98 9.61 1.70
C ALA A 35 12.83 10.26 0.33
N GLY A 36 11.69 10.91 0.13
CA GLY A 36 11.41 11.70 -1.06
C GLY A 36 12.09 13.08 -1.00
N GLN A 37 11.26 14.11 -0.83
CA GLN A 37 11.70 15.53 -0.80
C GLN A 37 11.60 16.17 0.59
N ASN A 38 11.10 15.46 1.61
CA ASN A 38 10.93 16.01 2.95
C ASN A 38 12.26 15.95 3.74
N VAL A 39 13.19 16.82 3.36
CA VAL A 39 14.55 16.89 3.93
C VAL A 39 14.51 17.23 5.41
N GLU A 40 13.67 18.18 5.82
CA GLU A 40 13.56 18.62 7.22
C GLU A 40 13.21 17.46 8.17
N LEU A 41 12.18 16.69 7.83
CA LEU A 41 11.79 15.53 8.65
C LEU A 41 12.87 14.45 8.64
N LEU A 42 13.51 14.22 7.49
CA LEU A 42 14.59 13.23 7.39
C LEU A 42 15.80 13.62 8.26
N LEU A 43 16.14 14.91 8.34
CA LEU A 43 17.19 15.42 9.23
C LEU A 43 16.87 15.10 10.70
N ALA A 44 15.63 15.34 11.12
CA ALA A 44 15.19 15.01 12.47
C ALA A 44 15.29 13.49 12.76
N GLN A 45 14.87 12.66 11.80
CA GLN A 45 14.98 11.21 11.90
C GLN A 45 16.44 10.74 11.95
N ALA A 46 17.32 11.30 11.11
CA ALA A 46 18.73 10.94 11.07
C ALA A 46 19.45 11.29 12.37
N ARG A 47 19.17 12.47 12.96
CA ARG A 47 19.73 12.88 14.26
C ARG A 47 19.32 11.92 15.40
N GLU A 48 18.06 11.47 15.39
CA GLU A 48 17.53 10.59 16.42
C GLU A 48 18.05 9.14 16.31
N PHE A 49 18.04 8.59 15.10
CA PHE A 49 18.28 7.17 14.86
C PHE A 49 19.70 6.85 14.40
N LYS A 50 20.47 7.87 14.01
CA LYS A 50 21.87 7.77 13.56
C LYS A 50 22.08 6.62 12.56
N PRO A 51 21.33 6.61 11.43
CA PRO A 51 21.52 5.61 10.39
C PRO A 51 22.93 5.72 9.79
N LYS A 52 23.40 4.65 9.16
CA LYS A 52 24.64 4.68 8.38
C LYS A 52 24.43 5.15 6.95
N TYR A 53 23.21 4.97 6.43
CA TYR A 53 22.88 5.27 5.04
C TYR A 53 21.62 6.13 4.98
N VAL A 54 21.63 7.13 4.11
CA VAL A 54 20.44 7.89 3.74
C VAL A 54 20.33 7.96 2.23
N SER A 55 19.12 7.86 1.68
CA SER A 55 18.88 8.17 0.28
C SER A 55 17.75 9.16 0.09
N LEU A 56 17.97 10.18 -0.75
CA LEU A 56 16.97 11.17 -1.14
C LEU A 56 16.65 11.08 -2.63
N LYS A 57 15.45 11.53 -3.01
CA LYS A 57 14.95 11.40 -4.39
C LYS A 57 15.82 12.13 -5.43
N THR A 58 16.46 13.24 -5.08
CA THR A 58 17.21 14.10 -6.01
C THR A 58 18.55 14.54 -5.44
N ASN A 59 19.50 14.87 -6.33
CA ASN A 59 20.81 15.44 -5.94
C ASN A 59 20.64 16.71 -5.10
N GLN A 60 19.74 17.61 -5.52
CA GLN A 60 19.43 18.83 -4.78
C GLN A 60 18.99 18.54 -3.34
N ALA A 61 18.13 17.52 -3.13
CA ALA A 61 17.69 17.15 -1.79
C ALA A 61 18.84 16.55 -0.96
N ALA A 62 19.72 15.76 -1.58
CA ALA A 62 20.91 15.24 -0.93
C ALA A 62 21.90 16.33 -0.52
N GLU A 63 22.16 17.32 -1.38
CA GLU A 63 23.01 18.47 -1.08
C GLU A 63 22.47 19.29 0.10
N MET A 64 21.15 19.57 0.10
CA MET A 64 20.48 20.25 1.22
C MET A 64 20.54 19.46 2.54
N PHE A 65 20.52 18.13 2.46
CA PHE A 65 20.63 17.26 3.63
C PHE A 65 22.07 17.25 4.19
N MET A 66 23.07 17.09 3.32
CA MET A 66 24.48 17.05 3.69
C MET A 66 24.98 18.36 4.31
N SER A 67 24.54 19.51 3.78
CA SER A 67 24.92 20.82 4.34
C SER A 67 24.47 21.04 5.78
N GLN A 68 23.47 20.29 6.25
CA GLN A 68 22.91 20.34 7.60
C GLN A 68 23.31 19.15 8.48
N THR A 69 24.01 18.16 7.92
CA THR A 69 24.49 16.96 8.61
C THR A 69 25.91 16.61 8.15
N PRO A 70 26.94 17.36 8.58
CA PRO A 70 28.32 17.03 8.29
C PRO A 70 28.79 15.88 9.19
N ASP A 71 28.25 14.68 8.95
CA ASP A 71 28.70 13.44 9.59
C ASP A 71 29.54 12.63 8.59
N PRO A 72 30.86 12.49 8.81
CA PRO A 72 31.74 11.78 7.89
C PRO A 72 31.47 10.27 7.83
N HIS A 73 30.66 9.73 8.75
CA HIS A 73 30.29 8.31 8.79
C HIS A 73 28.92 8.02 8.16
N LEU A 74 28.21 9.05 7.71
CA LEU A 74 26.91 8.93 7.05
C LEU A 74 27.09 8.91 5.54
N GLU A 75 26.71 7.81 4.89
CA GLU A 75 26.72 7.71 3.44
C GLU A 75 25.38 8.21 2.87
N VAL A 76 25.45 9.24 2.01
CA VAL A 76 24.29 9.83 1.35
C VAL A 76 24.24 9.40 -0.11
N LEU A 77 23.18 8.68 -0.47
CA LEU A 77 22.90 8.14 -1.79
C LEU A 77 21.73 8.89 -2.44
N VAL A 78 21.53 8.70 -3.75
CA VAL A 78 20.52 9.45 -4.50
C VAL A 78 19.65 8.55 -5.37
N GLY A 79 18.37 8.88 -5.41
CA GLY A 79 17.39 8.34 -6.34
C GLY A 79 17.03 6.88 -6.07
N GLU A 80 16.38 6.28 -7.07
CA GLU A 80 15.95 4.88 -7.03
C GLU A 80 17.15 3.93 -6.87
N ALA A 81 18.28 4.20 -7.53
CA ALA A 81 19.50 3.41 -7.38
C ALA A 81 20.01 3.42 -5.92
N GLY A 82 20.04 4.59 -5.27
CA GLY A 82 20.40 4.70 -3.85
C GLY A 82 19.43 3.96 -2.93
N ALA A 83 18.13 4.03 -3.21
CA ALA A 83 17.12 3.28 -2.47
C ALA A 83 17.30 1.75 -2.62
N SER A 84 17.57 1.27 -3.85
CA SER A 84 17.83 -0.14 -4.17
C SER A 84 19.13 -0.65 -3.54
N GLN A 85 20.18 0.18 -3.50
CA GLN A 85 21.42 -0.12 -2.78
C GLN A 85 21.16 -0.27 -1.28
N ILE A 86 20.46 0.68 -0.64
CA ILE A 86 20.11 0.58 0.79
C ILE A 86 19.27 -0.65 1.07
N ALA A 87 18.31 -0.98 0.20
CA ALA A 87 17.43 -2.12 0.36
C ALA A 87 18.18 -3.47 0.30
N SER A 88 19.25 -3.55 -0.50
CA SER A 88 20.04 -4.77 -0.72
C SER A 88 21.26 -4.93 0.19
N LEU A 89 21.52 -3.97 1.09
CA LEU A 89 22.66 -4.02 2.02
C LEU A 89 22.78 -5.39 2.72
N PRO A 90 23.97 -6.04 2.69
CA PRO A 90 24.18 -7.32 3.36
C PRO A 90 23.83 -7.28 4.85
N GLU A 91 24.02 -6.14 5.51
CA GLU A 91 23.75 -5.96 6.92
C GLU A 91 22.26 -5.86 7.26
N ASN A 92 21.36 -5.65 6.29
CA ASN A 92 19.93 -5.62 6.59
C ASN A 92 19.44 -7.01 7.03
N ASP A 93 18.67 -7.02 8.12
CA ASP A 93 17.83 -8.17 8.49
C ASP A 93 16.40 -7.98 7.95
N ILE A 94 15.90 -6.73 8.01
CA ILE A 94 14.54 -6.38 7.62
C ILE A 94 14.55 -5.10 6.78
N VAL A 95 13.77 -5.08 5.70
CA VAL A 95 13.50 -3.89 4.90
C VAL A 95 12.02 -3.57 4.97
N VAL A 96 11.68 -2.37 5.44
CA VAL A 96 10.30 -1.87 5.41
C VAL A 96 10.08 -1.18 4.08
N SER A 97 9.28 -1.78 3.19
CA SER A 97 8.94 -1.22 1.89
C SER A 97 7.69 -0.36 1.98
N ALA A 98 7.88 0.96 2.06
CA ALA A 98 6.81 1.95 2.26
C ALA A 98 6.91 3.17 1.31
N ILE A 99 7.68 3.05 0.22
CA ILE A 99 7.62 4.01 -0.90
C ILE A 99 6.27 3.80 -1.60
N THR A 100 5.52 4.88 -1.83
CA THR A 100 4.18 4.80 -2.44
C THR A 100 4.25 4.65 -3.96
N GLY A 101 3.30 3.91 -4.54
CA GLY A 101 3.19 3.73 -5.99
C GLY A 101 4.27 2.81 -6.57
N ILE A 102 4.38 2.80 -7.90
CA ILE A 102 5.30 1.90 -8.63
C ILE A 102 6.78 2.21 -8.37
N GLU A 103 7.11 3.42 -7.89
CA GLU A 103 8.49 3.81 -7.54
C GLU A 103 9.11 2.89 -6.46
N GLY A 104 8.28 2.24 -5.64
CA GLY A 104 8.73 1.29 -4.62
C GLY A 104 9.14 -0.09 -5.15
N LEU A 105 8.83 -0.41 -6.41
CA LEU A 105 8.98 -1.76 -6.96
C LEU A 105 10.45 -2.22 -7.03
N LYS A 106 11.32 -1.43 -7.65
CA LYS A 106 12.74 -1.82 -7.82
C LYS A 106 13.47 -1.94 -6.47
N PRO A 107 13.34 -0.99 -5.52
CA PRO A 107 13.94 -1.17 -4.19
C PRO A 107 13.39 -2.38 -3.44
N THR A 108 12.10 -2.69 -3.59
CA THR A 108 11.49 -3.89 -3.00
C THR A 108 12.10 -5.16 -3.59
N LEU A 109 12.22 -5.25 -4.92
CA LEU A 109 12.84 -6.37 -5.58
C LEU A 109 14.32 -6.53 -5.22
N ALA A 110 15.06 -5.43 -5.05
CA ALA A 110 16.45 -5.46 -4.61
C ALA A 110 16.59 -6.09 -3.20
N ALA A 111 15.69 -5.75 -2.26
CA ALA A 111 15.65 -6.40 -0.95
C ALA A 111 15.32 -7.89 -1.05
N LEU A 112 14.35 -8.26 -1.89
CA LEU A 112 13.99 -9.67 -2.10
C LEU A 112 15.13 -10.44 -2.74
N GLN A 113 15.80 -9.89 -3.76
CA GLN A 113 16.96 -10.49 -4.41
C GLN A 113 18.09 -10.77 -3.42
N ALA A 114 18.31 -9.86 -2.47
CA ALA A 114 19.29 -10.02 -1.40
C ALA A 114 18.83 -10.96 -0.26
N GLY A 115 17.71 -11.68 -0.41
CA GLY A 115 17.23 -12.67 0.55
C GLY A 115 16.67 -12.05 1.85
N LYS A 116 16.31 -10.76 1.84
CA LYS A 116 15.90 -10.05 3.06
C LYS A 116 14.45 -10.35 3.43
N ARG A 117 14.12 -10.21 4.72
CA ARG A 117 12.72 -10.05 5.11
C ARG A 117 12.23 -8.68 4.65
N VAL A 118 11.14 -8.66 3.89
CA VAL A 118 10.47 -7.43 3.46
C VAL A 118 9.16 -7.29 4.22
N ALA A 119 9.08 -6.26 5.07
CA ALA A 119 7.81 -5.78 5.63
C ALA A 119 7.14 -4.89 4.56
N LEU A 120 6.21 -5.48 3.80
CA LEU A 120 5.65 -4.88 2.59
C LEU A 120 4.40 -4.06 2.92
N ALA A 121 4.50 -2.74 2.77
CA ALA A 121 3.37 -1.81 2.91
C ALA A 121 2.95 -1.18 1.57
N ASN A 122 3.80 -1.25 0.55
CA ASN A 122 3.50 -0.72 -0.78
C ASN A 122 2.70 -1.74 -1.59
N LYS A 123 1.37 -1.70 -1.44
CA LYS A 123 0.43 -2.55 -2.18
C LYS A 123 0.59 -2.43 -3.69
N GLU A 124 0.88 -1.22 -4.19
CA GLU A 124 0.99 -0.98 -5.63
C GLU A 124 2.07 -1.86 -6.29
N SER A 125 3.19 -2.14 -5.61
CA SER A 125 4.19 -3.09 -6.11
C SER A 125 3.62 -4.50 -6.28
N MET A 126 2.83 -4.99 -5.32
CA MET A 126 2.20 -6.31 -5.41
C MET A 126 1.11 -6.35 -6.49
N VAL A 127 0.36 -5.26 -6.66
CA VAL A 127 -0.66 -5.14 -7.71
C VAL A 127 -0.04 -5.24 -9.10
N VAL A 128 1.02 -4.47 -9.36
CA VAL A 128 1.59 -4.36 -10.72
C VAL A 128 2.60 -5.46 -11.05
N ALA A 129 3.21 -6.09 -10.05
CA ALA A 129 4.31 -7.03 -10.23
C ALA A 129 4.20 -8.28 -9.34
N GLY A 130 3.00 -8.64 -8.87
CA GLY A 130 2.77 -9.76 -7.97
C GLY A 130 3.46 -11.08 -8.35
N PRO A 131 3.33 -11.57 -9.61
CA PRO A 131 4.02 -12.77 -10.06
C PRO A 131 5.55 -12.67 -9.96
N PHE A 132 6.13 -11.51 -10.32
CA PHE A 132 7.57 -11.26 -10.28
C PHE A 132 8.10 -11.19 -8.85
N ILE A 133 7.38 -10.50 -7.96
CA ILE A 133 7.71 -10.40 -6.54
C ILE A 133 7.69 -11.79 -5.90
N GLN A 134 6.64 -12.57 -6.15
CA GLN A 134 6.49 -13.92 -5.61
C GLN A 134 7.55 -14.88 -6.16
N ALA A 135 7.84 -14.82 -7.47
CA ALA A 135 8.91 -15.62 -8.07
C ALA A 135 10.28 -15.27 -7.48
N GLN A 136 10.56 -13.97 -7.28
CA GLN A 136 11.81 -13.51 -6.70
C GLN A 136 11.96 -13.96 -5.25
N ALA A 137 10.93 -13.82 -4.42
CA ALA A 137 10.94 -14.26 -3.03
C ALA A 137 11.19 -15.77 -2.91
N ARG A 138 10.53 -16.59 -3.75
CA ARG A 138 10.77 -18.03 -3.82
C ARG A 138 12.20 -18.37 -4.23
N ARG A 139 12.76 -17.65 -5.20
CA ARG A 139 14.13 -17.90 -5.71
C ARG A 139 15.22 -17.57 -4.69
N SER A 140 15.07 -16.49 -3.93
CA SER A 140 16.09 -16.03 -2.98
C SER A 140 15.90 -16.56 -1.56
N GLY A 141 14.74 -17.14 -1.25
CA GLY A 141 14.35 -17.49 0.12
C GLY A 141 13.99 -16.27 0.98
N ALA A 142 13.79 -15.10 0.36
CA ALA A 142 13.30 -13.91 1.04
C ALA A 142 11.88 -14.11 1.60
N GLU A 143 11.60 -13.45 2.71
CA GLU A 143 10.31 -13.52 3.38
C GLU A 143 9.53 -12.23 3.13
N ILE A 144 8.27 -12.32 2.69
CA ILE A 144 7.36 -11.19 2.58
C ILE A 144 6.40 -11.23 3.75
N ILE A 145 6.38 -10.17 4.57
CA ILE A 145 5.39 -9.99 5.63
C ILE A 145 4.52 -8.77 5.31
N PRO A 146 3.20 -8.95 5.15
CA PRO A 146 2.32 -7.81 4.86
C PRO A 146 2.21 -6.85 6.05
N VAL A 147 2.26 -5.57 5.73
CA VAL A 147 2.06 -4.46 6.67
C VAL A 147 0.68 -3.82 6.49
N ASP A 148 0.08 -3.92 5.31
CA ASP A 148 -1.31 -3.47 5.13
C ASP A 148 -2.24 -4.19 6.12
N SER A 149 -3.18 -3.47 6.74
CA SER A 149 -3.90 -3.92 7.93
C SER A 149 -4.65 -5.22 7.69
N GLU A 150 -5.36 -5.28 6.58
CA GLU A 150 -6.20 -6.39 6.20
C GLU A 150 -5.36 -7.64 5.89
N HIS A 151 -4.29 -7.48 5.11
CA HIS A 151 -3.38 -8.59 4.79
C HIS A 151 -2.55 -9.02 5.99
N SER A 152 -2.16 -8.10 6.86
CA SER A 152 -1.55 -8.46 8.15
C SER A 152 -2.49 -9.27 9.02
N GLY A 153 -3.79 -8.93 9.00
CA GLY A 153 -4.84 -9.72 9.65
C GLY A 153 -4.98 -11.13 9.05
N ILE A 154 -5.02 -11.23 7.72
CA ILE A 154 -5.07 -12.52 7.00
C ILE A 154 -3.86 -13.36 7.34
N TYR A 155 -2.66 -12.78 7.24
CA TYR A 155 -1.40 -13.45 7.55
C TYR A 155 -1.39 -13.98 8.99
N GLN A 156 -1.93 -13.20 9.95
CA GLN A 156 -2.04 -13.63 11.34
C GLN A 156 -3.04 -14.79 11.52
N CYS A 157 -4.17 -14.78 10.81
CA CYS A 157 -5.16 -15.86 10.85
C CYS A 157 -4.61 -17.15 10.21
N LEU A 158 -3.91 -17.03 9.08
CA LEU A 158 -3.44 -18.18 8.29
C LEU A 158 -2.22 -18.89 8.87
N ARG A 159 -1.51 -18.29 9.81
CA ARG A 159 -0.18 -18.76 10.19
C ARG A 159 -0.13 -20.19 10.74
N LYS A 160 -1.21 -20.67 11.35
CA LYS A 160 -1.32 -22.05 11.86
C LYS A 160 -2.21 -22.93 10.99
N GLU A 161 -2.70 -22.41 9.88
CA GLU A 161 -3.59 -23.10 8.97
C GLU A 161 -2.84 -23.63 7.76
N ARG A 162 -3.30 -24.74 7.19
CA ARG A 162 -2.78 -25.20 5.90
C ARG A 162 -3.44 -24.37 4.80
N PRO A 163 -2.70 -23.90 3.78
CA PRO A 163 -3.29 -23.17 2.66
C PRO A 163 -4.47 -23.91 1.99
N THR A 164 -4.43 -25.25 1.99
CA THR A 164 -5.50 -26.09 1.44
C THR A 164 -6.79 -26.08 2.26
N ASP A 165 -6.76 -25.64 3.51
CA ASP A 165 -7.95 -25.58 4.38
C ASP A 165 -8.70 -24.26 4.22
N VAL A 166 -8.08 -23.26 3.56
CA VAL A 166 -8.70 -21.97 3.28
C VAL A 166 -9.77 -22.13 2.20
N ARG A 167 -11.00 -21.81 2.56
CA ARG A 167 -12.11 -21.72 1.60
C ARG A 167 -12.19 -20.31 1.00
N LYS A 168 -12.15 -19.28 1.85
CA LYS A 168 -12.33 -17.90 1.40
C LYS A 168 -11.62 -16.93 2.34
N VAL A 169 -11.09 -15.86 1.79
CA VAL A 169 -10.60 -14.70 2.51
C VAL A 169 -11.50 -13.52 2.21
N ILE A 170 -11.91 -12.81 3.24
CA ILE A 170 -12.80 -11.65 3.12
C ILE A 170 -12.05 -10.43 3.66
N LEU A 171 -11.75 -9.50 2.77
CA LEU A 171 -11.18 -8.21 3.10
C LEU A 171 -12.28 -7.27 3.60
N THR A 172 -12.12 -6.74 4.81
CA THR A 172 -13.06 -5.77 5.36
C THR A 172 -12.69 -4.36 4.92
N ALA A 173 -13.63 -3.55 4.46
CA ALA A 173 -13.43 -2.14 4.09
C ALA A 173 -14.14 -1.21 5.08
N SER A 174 -13.61 -0.02 5.35
CA SER A 174 -14.32 1.00 6.14
C SER A 174 -15.59 1.52 5.46
N GLY A 175 -15.70 1.35 4.13
CA GLY A 175 -16.72 2.00 3.30
C GLY A 175 -16.35 3.42 2.86
N GLY A 176 -15.25 3.98 3.38
CA GLY A 176 -14.83 5.36 3.13
C GLY A 176 -15.78 6.41 3.72
N PRO A 177 -15.52 7.72 3.49
CA PRO A 177 -16.38 8.80 3.96
C PRO A 177 -17.80 8.78 3.36
N PHE A 178 -18.00 8.08 2.24
CA PHE A 178 -19.24 8.16 1.44
C PHE A 178 -20.09 6.89 1.47
N PHE A 179 -19.83 5.96 2.38
CA PHE A 179 -20.59 4.73 2.54
C PHE A 179 -22.12 4.99 2.60
N GLN A 180 -22.51 6.00 3.40
CA GLN A 180 -23.91 6.38 3.61
C GLN A 180 -24.45 7.43 2.62
N TYR A 181 -23.64 7.90 1.66
CA TYR A 181 -24.07 8.94 0.72
C TYR A 181 -25.01 8.37 -0.35
N SER A 182 -25.97 9.18 -0.80
CA SER A 182 -26.75 8.93 -2.01
C SER A 182 -25.98 9.30 -3.28
N SER A 183 -26.47 8.89 -4.44
CA SER A 183 -25.89 9.23 -5.74
C SER A 183 -25.87 10.74 -5.99
N GLU A 184 -26.90 11.46 -5.55
CA GLU A 184 -27.00 12.92 -5.65
C GLU A 184 -25.95 13.61 -4.78
N GLN A 185 -25.72 13.11 -3.56
CA GLN A 185 -24.70 13.63 -2.65
C GLN A 185 -23.28 13.41 -3.19
N LEU A 186 -23.03 12.27 -3.84
CA LEU A 186 -21.74 11.96 -4.47
C LEU A 186 -21.39 12.94 -5.61
N ALA A 187 -22.40 13.48 -6.31
CA ALA A 187 -22.17 14.42 -7.42
C ALA A 187 -21.56 15.76 -6.97
N THR A 188 -21.75 16.14 -5.69
CA THR A 188 -21.29 17.41 -5.13
C THR A 188 -20.05 17.27 -4.22
N VAL A 189 -19.49 16.07 -4.10
CA VAL A 189 -18.35 15.80 -3.21
C VAL A 189 -17.14 16.68 -3.57
N THR A 190 -16.59 17.29 -2.54
CA THR A 190 -15.38 18.11 -2.58
C THR A 190 -14.11 17.30 -2.28
N LEU A 191 -12.95 17.89 -2.59
CA LEU A 191 -11.66 17.31 -2.21
C LEU A 191 -11.53 17.18 -0.69
N GLU A 192 -11.93 18.23 0.04
CA GLU A 192 -11.83 18.31 1.49
C GLU A 192 -12.66 17.22 2.18
N GLU A 193 -13.85 16.90 1.65
CA GLU A 193 -14.67 15.78 2.11
C GLU A 193 -14.02 14.43 1.80
N ALA A 194 -13.50 14.22 0.59
CA ALA A 194 -12.84 12.97 0.19
C ALA A 194 -11.59 12.66 1.03
N LEU A 195 -10.91 13.70 1.55
CA LEU A 195 -9.75 13.54 2.41
C LEU A 195 -10.10 13.25 3.88
N ARG A 196 -11.36 13.39 4.28
CA ARG A 196 -11.83 13.23 5.66
C ARG A 196 -12.27 11.79 5.93
N HIS A 197 -11.31 10.87 6.00
CA HIS A 197 -11.62 9.46 6.29
C HIS A 197 -12.16 9.28 7.73
N PRO A 198 -13.24 8.50 7.95
CA PRO A 198 -13.92 8.40 9.25
C PRO A 198 -13.11 7.71 10.36
N ARG A 199 -12.13 6.88 9.99
CA ARG A 199 -11.40 6.01 10.94
C ARG A 199 -9.89 6.18 10.95
N TRP A 200 -9.30 6.73 9.90
CA TRP A 200 -7.87 6.64 9.65
C TRP A 200 -7.31 8.01 9.27
N LYS A 201 -6.15 8.36 9.81
CA LYS A 201 -5.36 9.50 9.34
C LYS A 201 -4.33 8.99 8.33
N MET A 202 -4.58 9.23 7.04
CA MET A 202 -3.81 8.65 5.95
C MET A 202 -3.28 9.69 4.96
N GLY A 203 -2.44 9.24 4.03
CA GLY A 203 -1.97 10.08 2.92
C GLY A 203 -3.10 10.43 1.94
N LYS A 204 -2.95 11.53 1.20
CA LYS A 204 -4.00 12.06 0.32
C LYS A 204 -4.50 11.06 -0.73
N LYS A 205 -3.60 10.33 -1.39
CA LYS A 205 -3.95 9.35 -2.45
C LYS A 205 -4.80 8.21 -1.90
N ILE A 206 -4.37 7.56 -0.82
CA ILE A 206 -5.11 6.47 -0.20
C ILE A 206 -6.45 6.92 0.40
N SER A 207 -6.56 8.17 0.90
CA SER A 207 -7.85 8.72 1.33
C SER A 207 -8.86 8.79 0.17
N VAL A 208 -8.42 9.23 -1.01
CA VAL A 208 -9.27 9.28 -2.22
C VAL A 208 -9.61 7.86 -2.70
N ASP A 209 -8.63 6.96 -2.76
CA ASP A 209 -8.87 5.56 -3.12
C ASP A 209 -9.84 4.87 -2.16
N SER A 210 -9.78 5.19 -0.86
CA SER A 210 -10.73 4.68 0.12
C SER A 210 -12.12 5.27 -0.09
N ALA A 211 -12.23 6.53 -0.53
CA ALA A 211 -13.50 7.17 -0.82
C ALA A 211 -14.19 6.60 -2.07
N THR A 212 -13.43 6.04 -3.01
CA THR A 212 -13.97 5.35 -4.21
C THR A 212 -14.04 3.82 -4.06
N LEU A 213 -13.62 3.28 -2.92
CA LEU A 213 -13.30 1.86 -2.68
C LEU A 213 -12.29 1.24 -3.66
N MET A 214 -11.62 2.01 -4.51
CA MET A 214 -10.51 1.50 -5.33
C MET A 214 -9.38 0.97 -4.44
N ASN A 215 -9.17 1.55 -3.25
CA ASN A 215 -8.18 1.04 -2.28
C ASN A 215 -8.44 -0.46 -2.01
N LYS A 216 -9.69 -0.83 -1.74
CA LYS A 216 -10.08 -2.21 -1.46
C LYS A 216 -9.96 -3.11 -2.69
N GLY A 217 -10.18 -2.55 -3.88
CA GLY A 217 -9.93 -3.23 -5.15
C GLY A 217 -8.46 -3.61 -5.34
N LEU A 218 -7.54 -2.66 -5.08
CA LEU A 218 -6.10 -2.90 -5.14
C LEU A 218 -5.65 -3.93 -4.09
N GLU A 219 -6.22 -3.88 -2.88
CA GLU A 219 -5.94 -4.85 -1.83
C GLU A 219 -6.43 -6.27 -2.18
N LEU A 220 -7.50 -6.39 -2.97
CA LEU A 220 -7.97 -7.68 -3.49
C LEU A 220 -6.92 -8.33 -4.40
N LEU A 221 -6.33 -7.53 -5.29
CA LEU A 221 -5.25 -7.96 -6.18
C LEU A 221 -3.97 -8.28 -5.40
N GLU A 222 -3.67 -7.51 -4.36
CA GLU A 222 -2.55 -7.79 -3.47
C GLU A 222 -2.74 -9.12 -2.71
N ALA A 223 -3.95 -9.39 -2.19
CA ALA A 223 -4.26 -10.61 -1.44
C ALA A 223 -4.15 -11.88 -2.31
N ARG A 224 -4.57 -11.80 -3.58
CA ARG A 224 -4.37 -12.86 -4.57
C ARG A 224 -2.92 -13.34 -4.57
N TRP A 225 -1.99 -12.41 -4.69
CA TRP A 225 -0.57 -12.72 -4.83
C TRP A 225 0.10 -13.05 -3.50
N LEU A 226 -0.21 -12.33 -2.42
CA LEU A 226 0.38 -12.58 -1.10
C LEU A 226 0.07 -13.97 -0.56
N PHE A 227 -1.14 -14.46 -0.78
CA PHE A 227 -1.65 -15.70 -0.17
C PHE A 227 -1.90 -16.81 -1.19
N ASN A 228 -1.55 -16.59 -2.47
CA ASN A 228 -1.74 -17.55 -3.55
C ASN A 228 -3.19 -18.06 -3.65
N LEU A 229 -4.13 -17.12 -3.69
CA LEU A 229 -5.58 -17.38 -3.69
C LEU A 229 -6.16 -17.23 -5.10
N THR A 230 -7.17 -18.03 -5.44
CA THR A 230 -7.95 -17.87 -6.67
C THR A 230 -8.97 -16.73 -6.55
N PRO A 231 -9.51 -16.19 -7.66
CA PRO A 231 -10.52 -15.12 -7.60
C PRO A 231 -11.74 -15.47 -6.75
N GLU A 232 -12.19 -16.73 -6.77
CA GLU A 232 -13.37 -17.20 -6.05
C GLU A 232 -13.13 -17.27 -4.53
N GLN A 233 -11.87 -17.41 -4.11
CA GLN A 233 -11.46 -17.39 -2.72
C GLN A 233 -11.36 -15.97 -2.15
N LEU A 234 -11.63 -14.93 -2.93
CA LEU A 234 -11.47 -13.53 -2.51
C LEU A 234 -12.83 -12.83 -2.42
N GLY A 235 -13.12 -12.27 -1.24
CA GLY A 235 -14.33 -11.52 -0.94
C GLY A 235 -14.06 -10.16 -0.32
N ILE A 236 -15.07 -9.30 -0.34
CA ILE A 236 -15.04 -7.99 0.32
C ILE A 236 -16.34 -7.80 1.09
N LEU A 237 -16.24 -7.33 2.34
CA LEU A 237 -17.36 -6.81 3.11
C LEU A 237 -17.04 -5.39 3.59
N VAL A 238 -18.04 -4.52 3.65
CA VAL A 238 -17.93 -3.23 4.32
C VAL A 238 -18.20 -3.41 5.81
N HIS A 239 -17.21 -3.04 6.62
CA HIS A 239 -17.24 -3.02 8.07
C HIS A 239 -16.90 -1.60 8.58
N PRO A 240 -17.91 -0.72 8.76
CA PRO A 240 -17.69 0.70 9.06
C PRO A 240 -16.99 1.00 10.39
N GLN A 241 -16.96 0.04 11.32
CA GLN A 241 -16.24 0.16 12.58
C GLN A 241 -14.74 -0.04 12.41
N SER A 242 -14.30 -0.76 11.36
CA SER A 242 -12.88 -1.04 11.06
C SER A 242 -12.10 -1.67 12.23
N LEU A 243 -12.76 -2.52 13.02
CA LEU A 243 -12.16 -3.23 14.15
C LEU A 243 -11.79 -4.67 13.80
N VAL A 244 -12.63 -5.32 12.99
CA VAL A 244 -12.28 -6.54 12.28
C VAL A 244 -11.52 -6.12 11.02
N HIS A 245 -10.25 -6.49 10.92
CA HIS A 245 -9.39 -6.15 9.77
C HIS A 245 -9.41 -7.24 8.71
N SER A 246 -9.76 -8.48 9.04
CA SER A 246 -9.89 -9.53 8.05
C SER A 246 -10.67 -10.71 8.59
N LEU A 247 -11.24 -11.48 7.68
CA LEU A 247 -11.88 -12.75 7.96
C LEU A 247 -11.32 -13.83 7.04
N VAL A 248 -11.11 -15.04 7.58
CA VAL A 248 -10.68 -16.22 6.85
C VAL A 248 -11.65 -17.35 7.13
N GLU A 249 -12.40 -17.75 6.11
CA GLU A 249 -13.30 -18.90 6.13
C GLU A 249 -12.51 -20.17 5.80
N LEU A 250 -12.62 -21.17 6.67
CA LEU A 250 -12.03 -22.49 6.50
C LEU A 250 -13.06 -23.47 5.93
N LYS A 251 -12.58 -24.58 5.36
CA LYS A 251 -13.42 -25.59 4.69
C LYS A 251 -14.40 -26.32 5.62
N ASP A 252 -14.19 -26.29 6.93
CA ASP A 252 -15.08 -26.83 7.94
C ASP A 252 -16.24 -25.87 8.32
N GLY A 253 -16.25 -24.66 7.77
CA GLY A 253 -17.24 -23.61 8.07
C GLY A 253 -16.82 -22.65 9.19
N THR A 254 -15.64 -22.85 9.79
CA THR A 254 -15.08 -21.93 10.80
C THR A 254 -14.65 -20.62 10.14
N LEU A 255 -14.94 -19.50 10.79
CA LEU A 255 -14.47 -18.18 10.38
C LEU A 255 -13.48 -17.63 11.41
N LEU A 256 -12.23 -17.46 11.01
CA LEU A 256 -11.22 -16.78 11.82
C LEU A 256 -11.27 -15.29 11.54
N ALA A 257 -11.09 -14.47 12.58
CA ALA A 257 -11.09 -13.03 12.47
C ALA A 257 -9.89 -12.44 13.21
N GLN A 258 -9.21 -11.46 12.60
CA GLN A 258 -8.23 -10.64 13.32
C GLN A 258 -8.87 -9.31 13.70
N LEU A 259 -8.89 -9.04 15.01
CA LEU A 259 -9.40 -7.81 15.59
C LEU A 259 -8.29 -6.99 16.23
N SER A 260 -8.32 -5.68 16.02
CA SER A 260 -7.44 -4.72 16.70
C SER A 260 -7.98 -3.29 16.57
N PRO A 261 -7.49 -2.34 17.41
CA PRO A 261 -7.71 -0.93 17.14
C PRO A 261 -7.20 -0.52 15.75
N THR A 262 -7.74 0.56 15.20
CA THR A 262 -7.30 1.15 13.92
C THR A 262 -5.98 1.89 14.10
N ASP A 263 -4.88 1.14 14.25
CA ASP A 263 -3.53 1.68 14.43
C ASP A 263 -2.49 0.86 13.66
N MET A 264 -1.84 1.48 12.67
CA MET A 264 -0.83 0.83 11.83
C MET A 264 0.40 0.36 12.58
N LYS A 265 0.65 0.85 13.81
CA LYS A 265 1.76 0.33 14.63
C LYS A 265 1.59 -1.15 14.94
N ILE A 266 0.36 -1.67 15.00
CA ILE A 266 0.06 -3.08 15.24
C ILE A 266 0.58 -3.98 14.09
N PRO A 267 0.12 -3.82 12.84
CA PRO A 267 0.62 -4.64 11.74
C PRO A 267 2.10 -4.38 11.43
N ILE A 268 2.59 -3.13 11.61
CA ILE A 268 4.03 -2.83 11.48
C ILE A 268 4.86 -3.60 12.51
N GLN A 269 4.48 -3.55 13.79
CA GLN A 269 5.19 -4.31 14.83
C GLN A 269 5.17 -5.81 14.51
N TYR A 270 4.01 -6.33 14.10
CA TYR A 270 3.91 -7.74 13.76
C TYR A 270 4.84 -8.10 12.59
N ALA A 271 4.94 -7.27 11.55
CA ALA A 271 5.87 -7.50 10.45
C ALA A 271 7.35 -7.53 10.87
N LEU A 272 7.72 -6.70 11.85
CA LEU A 272 9.08 -6.67 12.41
C LEU A 272 9.38 -7.83 13.36
N THR A 273 8.36 -8.36 14.04
CA THR A 273 8.51 -9.28 15.18
C THR A 273 8.12 -10.72 14.86
N ALA A 274 7.37 -10.97 13.77
CA ALA A 274 6.94 -12.30 13.34
C ALA A 274 8.13 -13.28 13.35
N PRO A 275 7.98 -14.52 13.83
CA PRO A 275 6.74 -15.15 14.28
C PRO A 275 6.39 -14.86 15.76
N TYR A 276 7.07 -13.95 16.44
CA TYR A 276 6.81 -13.69 17.86
C TYR A 276 6.01 -12.40 18.03
N ARG A 277 5.33 -12.27 19.16
CA ARG A 277 4.71 -11.01 19.59
C ARG A 277 5.60 -10.34 20.62
N GLN A 278 5.50 -9.02 20.71
CA GLN A 278 6.21 -8.19 21.68
C GLN A 278 5.21 -7.29 22.39
N GLU A 279 5.54 -6.90 23.62
CA GLU A 279 4.76 -5.91 24.36
C GLU A 279 4.69 -4.59 23.59
N ALA A 280 3.53 -3.97 23.65
CA ALA A 280 3.22 -2.74 22.95
C ALA A 280 2.67 -1.71 23.95
N ASN A 281 2.99 -0.43 23.72
CA ASN A 281 2.49 0.68 24.54
C ASN A 281 1.28 1.41 23.90
N TRP A 282 0.75 0.90 22.80
CA TRP A 282 -0.50 1.41 22.22
C TRP A 282 -1.72 0.72 22.84
N PRO A 283 -2.90 1.37 22.83
CA PRO A 283 -4.11 0.83 23.44
C PRO A 283 -4.47 -0.56 22.91
N SER A 284 -5.05 -1.38 23.77
CA SER A 284 -5.69 -2.65 23.39
C SER A 284 -7.15 -2.43 22.99
N LEU A 285 -7.71 -3.35 22.20
CA LEU A 285 -9.14 -3.33 21.89
C LEU A 285 -9.93 -3.82 23.10
N ASP A 286 -10.86 -3.02 23.59
CA ASP A 286 -11.82 -3.41 24.61
C ASP A 286 -13.20 -3.61 23.98
N LEU A 287 -13.59 -4.87 23.80
CA LEU A 287 -14.89 -5.22 23.19
C LEU A 287 -16.08 -4.82 24.07
N SER A 288 -15.90 -4.65 25.38
CA SER A 288 -17.00 -4.22 26.27
C SER A 288 -17.48 -2.80 25.95
N GLN A 289 -16.61 -1.99 25.32
CA GLN A 289 -16.93 -0.63 24.86
C GLN A 289 -17.52 -0.60 23.43
N ILE A 290 -17.62 -1.75 22.76
CA ILE A 290 -18.10 -1.86 21.38
C ILE A 290 -19.52 -2.39 21.37
N GLN A 291 -20.47 -1.56 20.97
CA GLN A 291 -21.89 -1.93 20.96
C GLN A 291 -22.26 -2.88 19.81
N LYS A 292 -21.68 -2.67 18.63
CA LYS A 292 -22.03 -3.44 17.42
C LYS A 292 -20.86 -3.55 16.45
N LEU A 293 -20.78 -4.70 15.78
CA LEU A 293 -19.95 -4.95 14.61
C LEU A 293 -20.89 -5.25 13.45
N GLU A 294 -20.88 -4.40 12.42
CA GLU A 294 -21.78 -4.51 11.28
C GLU A 294 -21.00 -4.88 10.02
N PHE A 295 -21.62 -5.68 9.16
CA PHE A 295 -21.04 -6.13 7.89
C PHE A 295 -22.07 -5.97 6.78
N TYR A 296 -21.65 -5.37 5.67
CA TYR A 296 -22.50 -5.12 4.51
C TYR A 296 -21.81 -5.59 3.24
N GLU A 297 -22.60 -6.00 2.25
CA GLU A 297 -22.07 -6.18 0.90
C GLU A 297 -21.64 -4.83 0.30
N VAL A 298 -20.71 -4.89 -0.66
CA VAL A 298 -20.27 -3.70 -1.39
C VAL A 298 -21.36 -3.28 -2.37
N ASP A 299 -21.84 -2.04 -2.26
CA ASP A 299 -22.71 -1.43 -3.27
C ASP A 299 -21.88 -1.09 -4.52
N THR A 300 -21.90 -1.99 -5.50
CA THR A 300 -21.15 -1.85 -6.75
C THR A 300 -21.72 -0.78 -7.69
N SER A 301 -22.97 -0.34 -7.47
CA SER A 301 -23.54 0.77 -8.24
C SER A 301 -22.94 2.09 -7.80
N LYS A 302 -22.73 2.24 -6.49
CA LYS A 302 -22.11 3.41 -5.85
C LYS A 302 -20.58 3.43 -6.02
N PHE A 303 -19.95 2.25 -5.96
CA PHE A 303 -18.49 2.10 -6.03
C PHE A 303 -18.08 1.22 -7.23
N PRO A 304 -18.29 1.69 -8.47
CA PRO A 304 -18.16 0.85 -9.66
C PRO A 304 -16.70 0.43 -9.96
N LEU A 305 -15.71 1.16 -9.44
CA LEU A 305 -14.29 0.84 -9.59
C LEU A 305 -13.90 -0.54 -9.03
N ILE A 306 -14.68 -1.06 -8.07
CA ILE A 306 -14.45 -2.40 -7.54
C ILE A 306 -14.64 -3.49 -8.60
N ASN A 307 -15.48 -3.24 -9.62
CA ASN A 307 -15.71 -4.19 -10.70
C ASN A 307 -14.48 -4.32 -11.60
N LEU A 308 -13.74 -3.22 -11.85
CA LEU A 308 -12.47 -3.27 -12.58
C LEU A 308 -11.41 -4.06 -11.81
N ALA A 309 -11.36 -3.88 -10.49
CA ALA A 309 -10.43 -4.66 -9.66
C ALA A 309 -10.79 -6.16 -9.64
N ARG A 310 -12.08 -6.52 -9.64
CA ARG A 310 -12.52 -7.92 -9.77
C ARG A 310 -12.19 -8.49 -11.14
N GLN A 311 -12.40 -7.72 -12.22
CA GLN A 311 -12.02 -8.13 -13.57
C GLN A 311 -10.50 -8.40 -13.64
N ALA A 312 -9.69 -7.54 -13.03
CA ALA A 312 -8.24 -7.68 -13.00
C ALA A 312 -7.73 -8.99 -12.36
N LEU A 313 -8.55 -9.68 -11.54
CA LEU A 313 -8.19 -10.99 -10.98
C LEU A 313 -8.16 -12.13 -12.01
N SER A 314 -8.85 -11.95 -13.14
CA SER A 314 -9.02 -12.96 -14.20
C SER A 314 -8.36 -12.54 -15.52
N GLU A 315 -7.80 -11.34 -15.58
CA GLU A 315 -7.11 -10.79 -16.75
C GLU A 315 -5.59 -11.01 -16.67
N GLU A 316 -4.91 -10.74 -17.78
CA GLU A 316 -3.44 -10.69 -17.82
C GLU A 316 -2.89 -9.56 -16.93
N LEU A 317 -1.65 -9.72 -16.45
CA LEU A 317 -1.01 -8.79 -15.50
C LEU A 317 -1.06 -7.33 -15.97
N SER A 318 -0.95 -7.09 -17.29
CA SER A 318 -1.01 -5.75 -17.86
C SER A 318 -2.29 -4.97 -17.50
N PHE A 319 -3.40 -5.67 -17.26
CA PHE A 319 -4.66 -5.04 -16.88
C PHE A 319 -4.55 -4.40 -15.49
N ALA A 320 -3.95 -5.11 -14.52
CA ALA A 320 -3.69 -4.57 -13.18
C ALA A 320 -2.67 -3.41 -13.22
N VAL A 321 -1.65 -3.50 -14.08
CA VAL A 321 -0.67 -2.41 -14.30
C VAL A 321 -1.36 -1.15 -14.83
N ALA A 322 -2.17 -1.31 -15.89
CA ALA A 322 -2.92 -0.20 -16.48
C ALA A 322 -3.92 0.39 -15.47
N LEU A 323 -4.67 -0.45 -14.76
CA LEU A 323 -5.63 0.00 -13.74
C LEU A 323 -4.95 0.84 -12.65
N ASN A 324 -3.80 0.39 -12.14
CA ASN A 324 -3.05 1.15 -11.14
C ASN A 324 -2.55 2.49 -11.70
N GLY A 325 -1.93 2.48 -12.89
CA GLY A 325 -1.39 3.69 -13.53
C GLY A 325 -2.48 4.71 -13.85
N ALA A 326 -3.63 4.25 -14.35
CA ALA A 326 -4.81 5.08 -14.60
C ALA A 326 -5.34 5.70 -13.30
N ASN A 327 -5.53 4.87 -12.27
CA ASN A 327 -6.03 5.33 -10.98
C ASN A 327 -5.12 6.39 -10.36
N GLU A 328 -3.79 6.17 -10.36
CA GLU A 328 -2.85 7.15 -9.83
C GLU A 328 -2.94 8.51 -10.53
N GLU A 329 -3.00 8.55 -11.86
CA GLU A 329 -3.08 9.82 -12.62
C GLU A 329 -4.44 10.53 -12.42
N VAL A 330 -5.54 9.78 -12.40
CA VAL A 330 -6.87 10.35 -12.18
C VAL A 330 -7.01 10.90 -10.76
N VAL A 331 -6.55 10.16 -9.74
CA VAL A 331 -6.52 10.65 -8.35
C VAL A 331 -5.64 11.89 -8.24
N GLN A 332 -4.46 11.92 -8.88
CA GLN A 332 -3.61 13.11 -8.88
C GLN A 332 -4.29 14.32 -9.54
N ALA A 333 -5.06 14.11 -10.62
CA ALA A 333 -5.84 15.18 -11.22
C ALA A 333 -6.93 15.73 -10.27
N PHE A 334 -7.61 14.85 -9.52
CA PHE A 334 -8.59 15.24 -8.50
C PHE A 334 -7.92 15.99 -7.33
N LEU A 335 -6.80 15.48 -6.82
CA LEU A 335 -6.01 16.14 -5.76
C LEU A 335 -5.52 17.54 -6.18
N ARG A 336 -5.30 17.75 -7.48
CA ARG A 336 -4.96 19.05 -8.08
C ARG A 336 -6.18 19.89 -8.46
N LYS A 337 -7.39 19.49 -8.04
CA LYS A 337 -8.67 20.16 -8.34
C LYS A 337 -8.93 20.37 -9.84
N LYS A 338 -8.40 19.47 -10.70
CA LYS A 338 -8.60 19.55 -12.16
C LYS A 338 -9.89 18.87 -12.63
N ILE A 339 -10.34 17.86 -11.89
CA ILE A 339 -11.56 17.09 -12.15
C ILE A 339 -12.36 16.97 -10.84
N ARG A 340 -13.64 16.60 -10.92
CA ARG A 340 -14.51 16.38 -9.74
C ARG A 340 -14.46 14.92 -9.30
N PHE A 341 -14.98 14.64 -8.11
CA PHE A 341 -15.02 13.28 -7.56
C PHE A 341 -15.81 12.29 -8.45
N ILE A 342 -16.93 12.73 -9.02
CA ILE A 342 -17.75 11.89 -9.90
C ILE A 342 -17.06 11.58 -11.25
N ASP A 343 -16.04 12.36 -11.63
CA ASP A 343 -15.32 12.17 -12.88
C ASP A 343 -14.26 11.04 -12.77
N LEU A 344 -13.90 10.60 -11.56
CA LEU A 344 -12.84 9.60 -11.34
C LEU A 344 -13.17 8.27 -12.03
N ALA A 345 -14.34 7.70 -11.73
CA ALA A 345 -14.70 6.39 -12.26
C ALA A 345 -14.83 6.39 -13.79
N PRO A 346 -15.61 7.29 -14.42
CA PRO A 346 -15.73 7.33 -15.88
C PRO A 346 -14.39 7.44 -16.62
N LEU A 347 -13.46 8.28 -16.11
CA LEU A 347 -12.13 8.43 -16.70
C LEU A 347 -11.31 7.13 -16.62
N ILE A 348 -11.35 6.43 -15.49
CA ILE A 348 -10.65 5.16 -15.32
C ILE A 348 -11.27 4.09 -16.25
N PHE A 349 -12.60 4.00 -16.33
CA PHE A 349 -13.27 3.10 -17.28
C PHE A 349 -12.85 3.37 -18.73
N GLU A 350 -12.83 4.64 -19.16
CA GLU A 350 -12.43 5.00 -20.53
C GLU A 350 -10.97 4.64 -20.83
N VAL A 351 -10.06 4.74 -19.84
CA VAL A 351 -8.68 4.27 -20.00
C VAL A 351 -8.65 2.75 -20.17
N MET A 352 -9.38 2.02 -19.31
CA MET A 352 -9.40 0.55 -19.32
C MET A 352 -10.06 -0.04 -20.56
N GLU A 353 -11.10 0.59 -21.11
CA GLU A 353 -11.73 0.17 -22.38
C GLU A 353 -10.77 0.27 -23.57
N ARG A 354 -9.82 1.21 -23.52
CA ARG A 354 -8.81 1.39 -24.57
C ARG A 354 -7.57 0.53 -24.35
N HIS A 355 -7.39 -0.02 -23.15
CA HIS A 355 -6.28 -0.91 -22.84
C HIS A 355 -6.53 -2.28 -23.45
N ARG A 356 -5.52 -2.84 -24.13
CA ARG A 356 -5.56 -4.21 -24.63
C ARG A 356 -4.74 -5.07 -23.69
N SER A 357 -5.41 -5.99 -23.00
CA SER A 357 -4.79 -6.96 -22.11
C SER A 357 -3.72 -7.74 -22.88
N GLN A 358 -2.50 -7.75 -22.35
CA GLN A 358 -1.34 -8.46 -22.90
C GLN A 358 -0.55 -9.15 -21.78
N ALA A 359 0.09 -10.26 -22.15
CA ALA A 359 1.05 -10.93 -21.28
C ALA A 359 2.25 -10.01 -21.00
N ILE A 360 2.85 -10.14 -19.80
CA ILE A 360 4.06 -9.42 -19.41
C ILE A 360 5.13 -10.43 -18.99
N GLY A 361 6.26 -10.41 -19.69
CA GLY A 361 7.43 -11.27 -19.46
C GLY A 361 8.57 -10.60 -18.70
N SER A 362 8.60 -9.27 -18.58
CA SER A 362 9.69 -8.56 -17.89
C SER A 362 9.24 -7.34 -17.07
N LEU A 363 10.13 -6.84 -16.21
CA LEU A 363 9.87 -5.61 -15.44
C LEU A 363 9.82 -4.38 -16.34
N GLU A 364 10.62 -4.35 -17.42
CA GLU A 364 10.64 -3.28 -18.41
C GLU A 364 9.28 -3.16 -19.09
N GLU A 365 8.63 -4.27 -19.42
CA GLU A 365 7.28 -4.28 -19.98
C GLU A 365 6.24 -3.75 -18.97
N ILE A 366 6.38 -4.03 -17.67
CA ILE A 366 5.53 -3.42 -16.62
C ILE A 366 5.68 -1.91 -16.64
N PHE A 367 6.91 -1.40 -16.62
CA PHE A 367 7.16 0.04 -16.63
C PHE A 367 6.67 0.71 -17.91
N GLU A 368 6.79 0.03 -19.05
CA GLU A 368 6.32 0.54 -20.33
C GLU A 368 4.78 0.60 -20.39
N VAL A 369 4.08 -0.43 -19.91
CA VAL A 369 2.60 -0.41 -19.80
C VAL A 369 2.13 0.69 -18.85
N ASP A 370 2.77 0.84 -17.69
CA ASP A 370 2.47 1.93 -16.74
C ASP A 370 2.69 3.30 -17.40
N ARG A 371 3.82 3.51 -18.08
CA ARG A 371 4.13 4.76 -18.78
C ARG A 371 3.09 5.09 -19.85
N GLN A 372 2.80 4.15 -20.75
CA GLN A 372 1.82 4.33 -21.82
C GLN A 372 0.43 4.63 -21.27
N THR A 373 0.04 3.92 -20.21
CA THR A 373 -1.27 4.12 -19.56
C THR A 373 -1.37 5.50 -18.94
N ARG A 374 -0.32 5.97 -18.25
CA ARG A 374 -0.29 7.32 -17.68
C ARG A 374 -0.37 8.39 -18.75
N GLU A 375 0.32 8.21 -19.88
CA GLU A 375 0.24 9.13 -21.02
C GLU A 375 -1.15 9.19 -21.65
N LEU A 376 -1.78 8.04 -21.85
CA LEU A 376 -3.18 7.97 -22.29
C LEU A 376 -4.11 8.67 -21.29
N THR A 377 -3.98 8.36 -20.01
CA THR A 377 -4.81 8.91 -18.93
C THR A 377 -4.71 10.44 -18.87
N ARG A 378 -3.49 11.00 -18.93
CA ARG A 378 -3.27 12.45 -18.95
C ARG A 378 -3.90 13.12 -20.18
N ARG A 379 -3.83 12.48 -21.36
CA ARG A 379 -4.52 12.98 -22.57
C ARG A 379 -6.04 13.01 -22.39
N LEU A 380 -6.62 11.94 -21.83
CA LEU A 380 -8.07 11.85 -21.59
C LEU A 380 -8.54 12.88 -20.55
N ILE A 381 -7.80 13.06 -19.45
CA ILE A 381 -8.08 14.10 -18.45
C ILE A 381 -8.11 15.48 -19.11
N ASN A 382 -7.13 15.81 -19.96
CA ASN A 382 -7.11 17.10 -20.65
C ASN A 382 -8.33 17.27 -21.58
N GLN A 383 -8.70 16.23 -22.34
CA GLN A 383 -9.89 16.26 -23.19
C GLN A 383 -11.19 16.42 -22.36
N TRP A 384 -11.29 15.73 -21.23
CA TRP A 384 -12.42 15.80 -20.30
C TRP A 384 -12.62 17.21 -19.76
N VAL A 385 -11.55 17.83 -19.27
CA VAL A 385 -11.56 19.21 -18.75
C VAL A 385 -11.96 20.20 -19.84
N MET A 386 -11.49 20.01 -21.08
CA MET A 386 -11.86 20.87 -22.21
C MET A 386 -13.33 20.73 -22.62
N LYS A 387 -13.91 19.52 -22.53
CA LYS A 387 -15.35 19.30 -22.76
C LYS A 387 -16.20 19.92 -21.65
N GLY A 388 -15.76 19.81 -20.39
CA GLY A 388 -16.45 20.36 -19.23
C GLY A 388 -16.49 21.90 -19.20
N LYS A 389 -15.51 22.59 -19.83
CA LYS A 389 -15.52 24.06 -19.99
C LYS A 389 -16.44 24.57 -21.10
N LYS A 390 -16.94 23.68 -21.97
CA LYS A 390 -17.85 24.02 -23.08
C LYS A 390 -19.33 23.79 -22.75
N ARG A 391 -19.61 23.19 -21.59
CA ARG A 391 -20.94 23.08 -20.98
C ARG A 391 -21.01 24.08 -19.84
#